data_AF-A0A4W5QYC1-F1
#
_entry.id   AF-A0A4W5QYC1-F1
#
_cell.length_a   1.000
_cell.length_b   1.000
_cell.length_c   1.000
_cell.angle_alpha   90.00
_cell.angle_beta   90.00
_cell.angle_gamma   90.00
#
_symmetry.space_group_name_H-M   'P 1'
#
loop_
_entity.id
_entity.type
_entity.pdbx_description
1 polymer ?
#
loop_
_entity_poly.entity_id
_entity_poly.type
_entity_poly.pdbx_seq_one_letter_code
_entity_poly.pdbx_strand_id
1 'polypeptide(L)'
;MRGVVAMLVLMFYLSGAWAEGESKGGMDQISQNILFTTIDAVWDELSHLRHMLNNTKKRVEKLEEKNAGLENRVTASESQVVELKKENAALEARMTASESQVDEVKKENAVLEARVTASERQVVELKKENAALDARLTANESQLKDLKGKNADLEARLTASESQVEDLKKQNSGQAALMLSLGSQLTALQSQMAELKKENADQAAELSALENTVTASESQVAELMAKNAALEARVTASESQVEELEKVNADQAAQLLSLGSRVITLQSQVAELKKHNAALEARVTASENQVEELMGKNAALEARVTASESHVAELKGKNAALEARMTASESQVEELEKENADQAAELLSLGSRVTTLQSQVAELKKHNAAQAAELSDLKNRVTTSESQVAELKKENAALDTRLTASERQMAELKIENAALEARVTASESHVAELEKENAALEARLIVAESQVEELRLDRRQVAFSVGLTDSGYVGPFQTEITLVYEKVFTNIGNGYDPNSGMFSAPVRGLYYFTFTSMGREPRQKMGVYLVKNGEQIIYNVQDNFHGGYEYMTGAVALELEKDDLVYLRLPKGWGLYDDNSNHTVFTGILLFTTNPAMGRLH
;
A
#
# COMPACT_ATOMS: atom_id res chain seq x y z
N MET A 1 128.19 -39.64 -63.00
CA MET A 1 128.57 -41.07 -63.11
C MET A 1 129.14 -41.49 -64.48
N ARG A 2 129.55 -40.55 -65.36
CA ARG A 2 130.33 -40.86 -66.59
C ARG A 2 131.83 -40.50 -66.47
N GLY A 3 132.22 -39.62 -65.53
CA GLY A 3 133.63 -39.28 -65.25
C GLY A 3 134.42 -40.32 -64.45
N VAL A 4 133.75 -41.24 -63.74
CA VAL A 4 134.42 -42.30 -62.94
C VAL A 4 134.89 -43.47 -63.82
N VAL A 5 134.25 -43.68 -64.99
CA VAL A 5 134.60 -44.74 -65.93
C VAL A 5 135.87 -44.40 -66.73
N ALA A 6 136.11 -43.11 -67.03
CA ALA A 6 137.33 -42.66 -67.72
C ALA A 6 138.59 -42.71 -66.83
N MET A 7 138.44 -42.49 -65.51
CA MET A 7 139.55 -42.52 -64.55
C MET A 7 140.01 -43.95 -64.21
N LEU A 8 139.13 -44.96 -64.37
CA LEU A 8 139.45 -46.37 -64.15
C LEU A 8 140.14 -47.05 -65.34
N VAL A 9 139.95 -46.55 -66.57
CA VAL A 9 140.64 -47.09 -67.77
C VAL A 9 142.10 -46.62 -67.84
N LEU A 10 142.43 -45.45 -67.29
CA LEU A 10 143.82 -44.96 -67.22
C LEU A 10 144.68 -45.69 -66.17
N MET A 11 144.06 -46.28 -65.15
CA MET A 11 144.76 -47.01 -64.08
C MET A 11 145.10 -48.46 -64.41
N PHE A 12 144.55 -49.04 -65.49
CA PHE A 12 144.79 -50.45 -65.86
C PHE A 12 145.90 -50.66 -66.90
N TYR A 13 146.39 -49.61 -67.57
CA TYR A 13 147.40 -49.73 -68.64
C TYR A 13 148.86 -49.58 -68.18
N LEU A 14 149.12 -49.36 -66.89
CA LEU A 14 150.46 -49.05 -66.36
C LEU A 14 151.05 -50.11 -65.41
N SER A 15 150.56 -51.34 -65.39
CA SER A 15 151.21 -52.41 -64.60
C SER A 15 151.11 -53.81 -65.22
N GLY A 16 152.14 -54.17 -65.98
CA GLY A 16 152.39 -55.53 -66.44
C GLY A 16 153.77 -55.64 -67.09
N ALA A 17 154.75 -56.14 -66.34
CA ALA A 17 156.15 -56.27 -66.70
C ALA A 17 156.52 -57.71 -67.14
N TRP A 18 157.75 -57.82 -67.68
CA TRP A 18 158.57 -59.00 -68.05
C TRP A 18 158.41 -59.51 -69.49
N ALA A 19 159.45 -59.72 -70.29
CA ALA A 19 160.90 -59.64 -70.09
C ALA A 19 161.64 -59.62 -71.45
N GLU A 20 162.88 -59.15 -71.40
CA GLU A 20 164.03 -59.44 -72.28
C GLU A 20 164.03 -59.01 -73.76
N GLY A 21 165.18 -58.47 -74.16
CA GLY A 21 165.75 -58.75 -75.48
C GLY A 21 165.82 -57.59 -76.47
N GLU A 22 166.81 -56.73 -76.24
CA GLU A 22 167.67 -56.03 -77.21
C GLU A 22 167.14 -55.41 -78.53
N SER A 23 167.73 -54.22 -78.76
CA SER A 23 168.15 -53.65 -80.04
C SER A 23 167.23 -52.63 -80.73
N LYS A 24 167.56 -51.36 -80.44
CA LYS A 24 167.81 -50.24 -81.37
C LYS A 24 166.94 -50.09 -82.62
N GLY A 25 166.28 -48.93 -82.69
CA GLY A 25 166.11 -48.18 -83.94
C GLY A 25 164.97 -47.17 -83.97
N GLY A 26 165.28 -45.89 -83.69
CA GLY A 26 164.86 -44.71 -84.47
C GLY A 26 163.40 -44.19 -84.48
N MET A 27 163.25 -42.97 -83.91
CA MET A 27 162.55 -41.77 -84.44
C MET A 27 161.00 -41.76 -84.39
N ASP A 28 160.26 -40.68 -84.11
CA ASP A 28 160.49 -39.22 -84.28
C ASP A 28 159.49 -38.36 -83.44
N GLN A 29 159.68 -37.04 -83.48
CA GLN A 29 159.25 -36.00 -82.54
C GLN A 29 157.92 -35.29 -82.93
N ILE A 30 156.75 -35.73 -82.39
CA ILE A 30 155.43 -35.03 -82.51
C ILE A 30 154.61 -34.93 -81.19
N SER A 31 155.03 -35.54 -80.07
CA SER A 31 154.09 -35.82 -78.95
C SER A 31 154.04 -34.84 -77.77
N GLN A 32 154.67 -33.66 -77.80
CA GLN A 32 154.71 -32.76 -76.61
C GLN A 32 153.72 -31.58 -76.59
N ASN A 33 153.04 -31.22 -77.69
CA ASN A 33 152.14 -30.04 -77.71
C ASN A 33 150.64 -30.32 -77.48
N ILE A 34 150.21 -31.58 -77.38
CA ILE A 34 148.78 -31.94 -77.24
C ILE A 34 148.39 -32.21 -75.77
N LEU A 35 149.37 -32.44 -74.88
CA LEU A 35 149.11 -32.89 -73.49
C LEU A 35 148.79 -31.74 -72.50
N PHE A 36 149.14 -30.49 -72.81
CA PHE A 36 149.01 -29.38 -71.85
C PHE A 36 147.68 -28.61 -71.98
N THR A 37 147.04 -28.60 -73.16
CA THR A 37 145.77 -27.88 -73.40
C THR A 37 144.53 -28.59 -72.88
N THR A 38 144.60 -29.90 -72.63
CA THR A 38 143.45 -30.72 -72.21
C THR A 38 143.23 -30.72 -70.69
N ILE A 39 144.27 -30.45 -69.87
CA ILE A 39 144.16 -30.44 -68.41
C ILE A 39 143.53 -29.14 -67.88
N ASP A 40 143.87 -27.99 -68.46
CA ASP A 40 143.28 -26.70 -68.05
C ASP A 40 141.77 -26.63 -68.36
N ALA A 41 141.34 -27.18 -69.50
CA ALA A 41 139.93 -27.25 -69.86
C ALA A 41 139.09 -28.08 -68.87
N VAL A 42 139.64 -29.19 -68.37
CA VAL A 42 138.96 -30.05 -67.39
C VAL A 42 138.93 -29.40 -66.01
N TRP A 43 139.97 -28.66 -65.62
CA TRP A 43 140.00 -27.94 -64.35
C TRP A 43 138.97 -26.80 -64.33
N ASP A 44 138.86 -26.04 -65.43
CA ASP A 44 137.84 -24.99 -65.56
C ASP A 44 136.43 -25.57 -65.47
N GLU A 45 136.17 -26.70 -66.10
CA GLU A 45 134.87 -27.38 -66.03
C GLU A 45 134.54 -27.88 -64.61
N LEU A 46 135.53 -28.45 -63.89
CA LEU A 46 135.39 -28.89 -62.50
C LEU A 46 135.17 -27.72 -61.54
N SER A 47 135.83 -26.59 -61.77
CA SER A 47 135.63 -25.36 -61.00
C SER A 47 134.28 -24.74 -61.27
N HIS A 48 133.82 -24.75 -62.52
CA HIS A 48 132.47 -24.33 -62.91
C HIS A 48 131.40 -25.22 -62.25
N LEU A 49 131.59 -26.54 -62.27
CA LEU A 49 130.70 -27.49 -61.61
C LEU A 49 130.69 -27.33 -60.09
N ARG A 50 131.84 -27.06 -59.45
CA ARG A 50 131.91 -26.75 -58.02
C ARG A 50 131.17 -25.46 -57.68
N HIS A 51 131.29 -24.44 -58.53
CA HIS A 51 130.53 -23.19 -58.37
C HIS A 51 129.03 -23.41 -58.54
N MET A 52 128.62 -24.18 -59.55
CA MET A 52 127.22 -24.59 -59.73
C MET A 52 126.69 -25.42 -58.56
N LEU A 53 127.50 -26.33 -58.01
CA LEU A 53 127.15 -27.14 -56.84
C LEU A 53 126.98 -26.27 -55.58
N ASN A 54 127.87 -25.30 -55.36
CA ASN A 54 127.73 -24.35 -54.25
C ASN A 54 126.52 -23.42 -54.45
N ASN A 55 126.22 -23.03 -55.69
CA ASN A 55 125.07 -22.18 -56.00
C ASN A 55 123.76 -22.95 -55.85
N THR A 56 123.72 -24.22 -56.27
CA THR A 56 122.57 -25.11 -56.04
C THR A 56 122.40 -25.43 -54.56
N LYS A 57 123.46 -25.68 -53.81
CA LYS A 57 123.40 -25.86 -52.35
C LYS A 57 122.81 -24.62 -51.65
N LYS A 58 123.27 -23.41 -51.99
CA LYS A 58 122.68 -22.17 -51.47
C LYS A 58 121.21 -21.99 -51.85
N ARG A 59 120.82 -22.41 -53.05
CA ARG A 59 119.41 -22.40 -53.47
C ARG A 59 118.58 -23.41 -52.68
N VAL A 60 119.13 -24.58 -52.36
CA VAL A 60 118.47 -25.58 -51.51
C VAL A 60 118.32 -25.07 -50.09
N GLU A 61 119.37 -24.53 -49.47
CA GLU A 61 119.31 -23.93 -48.12
C GLU A 61 118.26 -22.79 -48.06
N LYS A 62 118.21 -21.93 -49.09
CA LYS A 62 117.20 -20.87 -49.19
C LYS A 62 115.76 -21.40 -49.41
N LEU A 63 115.62 -22.55 -50.07
CA LEU A 63 114.34 -23.22 -50.24
C LEU A 63 113.91 -23.93 -48.96
N GLU A 64 114.83 -24.53 -48.21
CA GLU A 64 114.58 -25.13 -46.90
C GLU A 64 114.16 -24.08 -45.88
N GLU A 65 114.84 -22.93 -45.85
CA GLU A 65 114.45 -21.79 -45.00
C GLU A 65 113.06 -21.23 -45.39
N LYS A 66 112.78 -21.16 -46.69
CA LYS A 66 111.45 -20.77 -47.19
C LYS A 66 110.38 -21.82 -46.86
N ASN A 67 110.71 -23.11 -46.92
CA ASN A 67 109.80 -24.19 -46.55
C ASN A 67 109.52 -24.17 -45.04
N ALA A 68 110.53 -24.01 -44.19
CA ALA A 68 110.33 -23.84 -42.75
C ALA A 68 109.48 -22.60 -42.44
N GLY A 69 109.68 -21.49 -43.17
CA GLY A 69 108.85 -20.30 -43.07
C GLY A 69 107.40 -20.53 -43.53
N LEU A 70 107.18 -21.34 -44.57
CA LEU A 70 105.85 -21.72 -45.03
C LEU A 70 105.17 -22.68 -44.05
N GLU A 71 105.87 -23.67 -43.53
CA GLU A 71 105.36 -24.61 -42.52
C GLU A 71 104.91 -23.87 -41.28
N ASN A 72 105.72 -22.95 -40.74
CA ASN A 72 105.33 -22.10 -39.61
C ASN A 72 104.10 -21.24 -39.90
N ARG A 73 103.97 -20.72 -41.13
CA ARG A 73 102.77 -19.97 -41.55
C ARG A 73 101.55 -20.88 -41.66
N VAL A 74 101.71 -22.10 -42.14
CA VAL A 74 100.64 -23.10 -42.22
C VAL A 74 100.19 -23.48 -40.80
N THR A 75 101.10 -23.77 -39.87
CA THR A 75 100.74 -24.07 -38.48
C THR A 75 100.06 -22.89 -37.80
N ALA A 76 100.52 -21.66 -38.05
CA ALA A 76 99.86 -20.45 -37.54
C ALA A 76 98.45 -20.27 -38.12
N SER A 77 98.26 -20.49 -39.42
CA SER A 77 96.94 -20.44 -40.07
C SER A 77 96.02 -21.57 -39.59
N GLU A 78 96.53 -22.78 -39.38
CA GLU A 78 95.77 -23.89 -38.80
C GLU A 78 95.32 -23.57 -37.37
N SER A 79 96.21 -22.99 -36.56
CA SER A 79 95.86 -22.52 -35.20
C SER A 79 94.80 -21.41 -35.24
N GLN A 80 94.88 -20.47 -36.18
CA GLN A 80 93.85 -19.45 -36.37
C GLN A 80 92.51 -20.03 -36.80
N VAL A 81 92.50 -21.04 -37.68
CA VAL A 81 91.28 -21.73 -38.09
C VAL A 81 90.64 -22.49 -36.93
N VAL A 82 91.45 -23.11 -36.06
CA VAL A 82 90.94 -23.76 -34.85
C VAL A 82 90.31 -22.74 -33.90
N GLU A 83 90.96 -21.59 -33.69
CA GLU A 83 90.41 -20.54 -32.82
C GLU A 83 89.13 -19.93 -33.43
N LEU A 84 89.11 -19.64 -34.73
CA LEU A 84 87.91 -19.16 -35.44
C LEU A 84 86.77 -20.18 -35.41
N LYS A 85 87.06 -21.48 -35.47
CA LYS A 85 86.03 -22.53 -35.29
C LYS A 85 85.46 -22.53 -33.89
N LYS A 86 86.30 -22.30 -32.88
CA LYS A 86 85.87 -22.20 -31.48
C LYS A 86 85.04 -20.93 -31.24
N GLU A 87 85.45 -19.80 -31.83
CA GLU A 87 84.67 -18.56 -31.83
C GLU A 87 83.33 -18.72 -32.56
N ASN A 88 83.29 -19.37 -33.73
CA ASN A 88 82.04 -19.65 -34.45
C ASN A 88 81.12 -20.56 -33.64
N ALA A 89 81.63 -21.63 -33.04
CA ALA A 89 80.83 -22.49 -32.17
C ALA A 89 80.29 -21.73 -30.95
N ALA A 90 81.08 -20.82 -30.37
CA ALA A 90 80.64 -19.94 -29.29
C ALA A 90 79.58 -18.93 -29.75
N LEU A 91 79.69 -18.38 -30.97
CA LEU A 91 78.69 -17.49 -31.56
C LEU A 91 77.39 -18.23 -31.90
N GLU A 92 77.46 -19.44 -32.43
CA GLU A 92 76.29 -20.29 -32.68
C GLU A 92 75.56 -20.64 -31.39
N ALA A 93 76.30 -20.99 -30.32
CA ALA A 93 75.73 -21.22 -28.99
C ALA A 93 75.08 -19.94 -28.41
N ARG A 94 75.67 -18.76 -28.65
CA ARG A 94 75.08 -17.48 -28.24
C ARG A 94 73.84 -17.13 -29.06
N MET A 95 73.81 -17.44 -30.36
CA MET A 95 72.62 -17.26 -31.20
C MET A 95 71.47 -18.13 -30.72
N THR A 96 71.71 -19.43 -30.51
CA THR A 96 70.67 -20.34 -30.01
C THR A 96 70.16 -19.94 -28.62
N ALA A 97 71.05 -19.48 -27.72
CA ALA A 97 70.64 -18.92 -26.44
C ALA A 97 69.79 -17.64 -26.61
N SER A 98 70.16 -16.76 -27.54
CA SER A 98 69.41 -15.54 -27.84
C SER A 98 68.05 -15.84 -28.49
N GLU A 99 67.96 -16.83 -29.37
CA GLU A 99 66.71 -17.30 -29.97
C GLU A 99 65.77 -17.87 -28.90
N SER A 100 66.30 -18.70 -27.98
CA SER A 100 65.55 -19.19 -26.83
C SER A 100 65.04 -18.06 -25.94
N GLN A 101 65.87 -17.02 -25.69
CA GLN A 101 65.44 -15.84 -24.94
C GLN A 101 64.33 -15.06 -25.66
N VAL A 102 64.40 -14.93 -26.99
CA VAL A 102 63.34 -14.29 -27.78
C VAL A 102 62.03 -15.06 -27.68
N ASP A 103 62.08 -16.40 -27.72
CA ASP A 103 60.88 -17.23 -27.58
C ASP A 103 60.30 -17.19 -26.16
N GLU A 104 61.14 -17.10 -25.13
CA GLU A 104 60.72 -16.86 -23.74
C GLU A 104 59.98 -15.51 -23.63
N VAL A 105 60.58 -14.43 -24.14
CA VAL A 105 60.00 -13.08 -24.12
C VAL A 105 58.70 -13.01 -24.93
N LYS A 106 58.59 -13.74 -26.05
CA LYS A 106 57.33 -13.86 -26.80
C LYS A 106 56.23 -14.53 -25.98
N LYS A 107 56.55 -15.59 -25.24
CA LYS A 107 55.59 -16.25 -24.34
C LYS A 107 55.17 -15.32 -23.21
N GLU A 108 56.12 -14.62 -22.60
CA GLU A 108 55.83 -13.61 -21.56
C GLU A 108 54.94 -12.47 -22.10
N ASN A 109 55.21 -11.97 -23.31
CA ASN A 109 54.39 -10.95 -23.95
C ASN A 109 52.97 -11.45 -24.23
N ALA A 110 52.80 -12.68 -24.73
CA ALA A 110 51.48 -13.26 -24.94
C ALA A 110 50.69 -13.40 -23.63
N VAL A 111 51.36 -13.77 -22.52
CA VAL A 111 50.75 -13.81 -21.18
C VAL A 111 50.38 -12.41 -20.69
N LEU A 112 51.24 -11.41 -20.91
CA LEU A 112 50.95 -10.02 -20.54
C LEU A 112 49.78 -9.45 -21.34
N GLU A 113 49.72 -9.71 -22.65
CA GLU A 113 48.59 -9.32 -23.50
C GLU A 113 47.28 -9.94 -23.01
N ALA A 114 47.28 -11.25 -22.70
CA ALA A 114 46.12 -11.92 -22.14
C ALA A 114 45.68 -11.31 -20.79
N ARG A 115 46.64 -10.95 -19.92
CA ARG A 115 46.36 -10.26 -18.64
C ARG A 115 45.80 -8.85 -18.84
N VAL A 116 46.31 -8.11 -19.83
CA VAL A 116 45.80 -6.78 -20.17
C VAL A 116 44.36 -6.91 -20.66
N THR A 117 44.07 -7.81 -21.60
CA THR A 117 42.70 -8.04 -22.08
C THR A 117 41.75 -8.47 -20.96
N ALA A 118 42.21 -9.32 -20.04
CA ALA A 118 41.41 -9.71 -18.87
C ALA A 118 41.13 -8.50 -17.94
N SER A 119 42.13 -7.65 -17.73
CA SER A 119 42.01 -6.44 -16.90
C SER A 119 41.08 -5.41 -17.56
N GLU A 120 41.16 -5.23 -18.88
CA GLU A 120 40.26 -4.38 -19.65
C GLU A 120 38.80 -4.84 -19.54
N ARG A 121 38.56 -6.16 -19.62
CA ARG A 121 37.22 -6.72 -19.38
C ARG A 121 36.72 -6.46 -17.97
N GLN A 122 37.56 -6.62 -16.94
CA GLN A 122 37.19 -6.28 -15.56
C GLN A 122 36.84 -4.81 -15.41
N VAL A 123 37.59 -3.90 -16.04
CA VAL A 123 37.28 -2.46 -16.02
C VAL A 123 35.93 -2.17 -16.66
N VAL A 124 35.58 -2.86 -17.75
CA VAL A 124 34.27 -2.71 -18.40
C VAL A 124 33.14 -3.20 -17.48
N GLU A 125 33.30 -4.33 -16.81
CA GLU A 125 32.29 -4.83 -15.88
C GLU A 125 32.14 -3.94 -14.64
N LEU A 126 33.25 -3.48 -14.05
CA LEU A 126 33.22 -2.51 -12.94
C LEU A 126 32.55 -1.20 -13.36
N LYS A 127 32.72 -0.75 -14.60
CA LYS A 127 31.99 0.43 -15.12
C LYS A 127 30.48 0.17 -15.22
N LYS A 128 30.06 -1.03 -15.62
CA LYS A 128 28.63 -1.40 -15.64
C LYS A 128 28.05 -1.46 -14.22
N GLU A 129 28.76 -2.05 -13.27
CA GLU A 129 28.35 -2.09 -11.87
C GLU A 129 28.22 -0.68 -11.28
N ASN A 130 29.19 0.21 -11.53
CA ASN A 130 29.12 1.60 -11.08
C ASN A 130 27.93 2.35 -11.69
N ALA A 131 27.66 2.16 -12.99
CA ALA A 131 26.48 2.75 -13.63
C ALA A 131 25.16 2.23 -13.02
N ALA A 132 25.10 0.94 -12.68
CA ALA A 132 23.95 0.35 -12.01
C ALA A 132 23.79 0.87 -10.57
N LEU A 133 24.89 1.08 -9.85
CA LEU A 133 24.88 1.68 -8.51
C LEU A 133 24.41 3.14 -8.55
N ASP A 134 24.87 3.94 -9.51
CA ASP A 134 24.41 5.33 -9.70
C ASP A 134 22.91 5.39 -10.01
N ALA A 135 22.41 4.48 -10.84
CA ALA A 135 20.99 4.37 -11.13
C ALA A 135 20.17 4.02 -9.87
N ARG A 136 20.67 3.09 -9.02
CA ARG A 136 20.04 2.75 -7.73
C ARG A 136 20.09 3.92 -6.74
N LEU A 137 21.19 4.67 -6.68
CA LEU A 137 21.32 5.87 -5.87
C LEU A 137 20.28 6.91 -6.26
N THR A 138 20.17 7.19 -7.56
CA THR A 138 19.18 8.13 -8.11
C THR A 138 17.75 7.69 -7.78
N ALA A 139 17.45 6.41 -7.91
CA ALA A 139 16.14 5.86 -7.55
C ALA A 139 15.84 6.02 -6.04
N ASN A 140 16.82 5.74 -5.18
CA ASN A 140 16.69 5.90 -3.73
C ASN A 140 16.51 7.38 -3.33
N GLU A 141 17.22 8.31 -3.98
CA GLU A 141 17.05 9.75 -3.76
C GLU A 141 15.63 10.20 -4.12
N SER A 142 15.08 9.69 -5.23
CA SER A 142 13.69 9.93 -5.62
C SER A 142 12.70 9.39 -4.58
N GLN A 143 12.89 8.14 -4.13
CA GLN A 143 12.05 7.55 -3.09
C GLN A 143 12.11 8.33 -1.77
N LEU A 144 13.30 8.82 -1.38
CA LEU A 144 13.48 9.62 -0.18
C LEU A 144 12.73 10.95 -0.29
N LYS A 145 12.70 11.57 -1.49
CA LYS A 145 11.95 12.79 -1.76
C LYS A 145 10.44 12.55 -1.64
N ASP A 146 9.93 11.46 -2.21
CA ASP A 146 8.53 11.08 -2.09
C ASP A 146 8.14 10.79 -0.63
N LEU A 147 8.98 10.07 0.11
CA LEU A 147 8.76 9.80 1.53
C LEU A 147 8.74 11.09 2.36
N LYS A 148 9.64 12.04 2.09
CA LYS A 148 9.60 13.37 2.72
C LYS A 148 8.31 14.12 2.40
N GLY A 149 7.84 14.04 1.14
CA GLY A 149 6.55 14.62 0.74
C GLY A 149 5.38 14.02 1.50
N LYS A 150 5.31 12.68 1.59
CA LYS A 150 4.29 11.97 2.38
C LYS A 150 4.36 12.33 3.87
N ASN A 151 5.55 12.47 4.43
CA ASN A 151 5.71 12.83 5.84
C ASN A 151 5.21 14.26 6.12
N ALA A 152 5.49 15.21 5.22
CA ALA A 152 4.97 16.57 5.32
C ALA A 152 3.42 16.62 5.21
N ASP A 153 2.81 15.81 4.35
CA ASP A 153 1.34 15.71 4.26
C ASP A 153 0.74 15.10 5.54
N LEU A 154 1.37 14.06 6.09
CA LEU A 154 0.97 13.48 7.38
C LEU A 154 1.06 14.48 8.54
N GLU A 155 2.14 15.27 8.61
CA GLU A 155 2.29 16.33 9.61
C GLU A 155 1.20 17.41 9.47
N ALA A 156 0.88 17.81 8.24
CA ALA A 156 -0.21 18.76 7.98
C ALA A 156 -1.58 18.20 8.40
N ARG A 157 -1.85 16.92 8.11
CA ARG A 157 -3.07 16.23 8.52
C ARG A 157 -3.17 16.07 10.03
N LEU A 158 -2.06 15.78 10.72
CA LEU A 158 -2.01 15.72 12.18
C LEU A 158 -2.38 17.07 12.79
N THR A 159 -1.76 18.15 12.30
CA THR A 159 -2.04 19.51 12.76
C THR A 159 -3.51 19.90 12.54
N ALA A 160 -4.08 19.55 11.38
CA ALA A 160 -5.50 19.77 11.09
C ALA A 160 -6.41 18.97 12.05
N SER A 161 -6.07 17.72 12.35
CA SER A 161 -6.81 16.89 13.30
C SER A 161 -6.73 17.45 14.72
N GLU A 162 -5.58 17.95 15.15
CA GLU A 162 -5.40 18.62 16.45
C GLU A 162 -6.28 19.87 16.56
N SER A 163 -6.33 20.69 15.50
CA SER A 163 -7.23 21.86 15.45
C SER A 163 -8.70 21.44 15.55
N GLN A 164 -9.10 20.38 14.84
CA GLN A 164 -10.48 19.89 14.86
C GLN A 164 -10.88 19.38 16.25
N VAL A 165 -9.97 18.72 16.97
CA VAL A 165 -10.19 18.29 18.36
C VAL A 165 -10.40 19.48 19.28
N GLU A 166 -9.61 20.55 19.12
CA GLU A 166 -9.75 21.75 19.94
C GLU A 166 -11.08 22.49 19.66
N ASP A 167 -11.52 22.54 18.41
CA ASP A 167 -12.83 23.11 18.05
C ASP A 167 -14.00 22.29 18.61
N LEU A 168 -13.93 20.95 18.53
CA LEU A 168 -14.93 20.07 19.16
C LEU A 168 -14.96 20.25 20.68
N LYS A 169 -13.81 20.46 21.32
CA LYS A 169 -13.72 20.73 22.76
C LYS A 169 -14.41 22.05 23.12
N LYS A 170 -14.25 23.10 22.32
CA LYS A 170 -14.98 24.37 22.47
C LYS A 170 -16.48 24.17 22.26
N GLN A 171 -16.90 23.44 21.23
CA GLN A 171 -18.32 23.15 20.97
C GLN A 171 -18.95 22.40 22.16
N ASN A 172 -18.28 21.36 22.68
CA ASN A 172 -18.73 20.63 23.86
C ASN A 172 -18.84 21.53 25.11
N SER A 173 -17.89 22.44 25.31
CA SER A 173 -17.97 23.41 26.41
C SER A 173 -19.15 24.38 26.26
N GLY A 174 -19.43 24.83 25.02
CA GLY A 174 -20.61 25.65 24.70
C GLY A 174 -21.92 24.90 24.92
N GLN A 175 -21.98 23.63 24.51
CA GLN A 175 -23.14 22.76 24.77
C GLN A 175 -23.37 22.53 26.26
N ALA A 176 -22.31 22.30 27.05
CA ALA A 176 -22.41 22.16 28.50
C ALA A 176 -22.97 23.44 29.16
N ALA A 177 -22.52 24.62 28.72
CA ALA A 177 -23.06 25.89 29.19
C ALA A 177 -24.54 26.09 28.81
N LEU A 178 -24.93 25.72 27.59
CA LEU A 178 -26.32 25.74 27.14
C LEU A 178 -27.21 24.82 27.99
N MET A 179 -26.71 23.63 28.30
CA MET A 179 -27.42 22.64 29.11
C MET A 179 -27.61 23.11 30.55
N LEU A 180 -26.63 23.80 31.14
CA LEU A 180 -26.77 24.47 32.44
C LEU A 180 -27.79 25.61 32.41
N SER A 181 -27.81 26.40 31.34
CA SER A 181 -28.81 27.46 31.14
C SER A 181 -30.23 26.88 31.03
N LEU A 182 -30.41 25.83 30.21
CA LEU A 182 -31.70 25.13 30.10
C LEU A 182 -32.13 24.53 31.45
N GLY A 183 -31.21 23.93 32.20
CA GLY A 183 -31.50 23.40 33.54
C GLY A 183 -31.98 24.50 34.50
N SER A 184 -31.36 25.68 34.43
CA SER A 184 -31.75 26.85 35.22
C SER A 184 -33.14 27.35 34.82
N GLN A 185 -33.43 27.43 33.52
CA GLN A 185 -34.76 27.80 32.99
C GLN A 185 -35.83 26.80 33.41
N LEU A 186 -35.54 25.49 33.34
CA LEU A 186 -36.46 24.45 33.76
C LEU A 186 -36.80 24.59 35.25
N THR A 187 -35.79 24.87 36.09
CA THR A 187 -35.97 25.08 37.52
C THR A 187 -36.84 26.31 37.80
N ALA A 188 -36.62 27.41 37.07
CA ALA A 188 -37.44 28.61 37.19
C ALA A 188 -38.90 28.36 36.77
N LEU A 189 -39.12 27.64 35.66
CA LEU A 189 -40.44 27.23 35.20
C LEU A 189 -41.15 26.32 36.21
N GLN A 190 -40.43 25.39 36.84
CA GLN A 190 -40.98 24.55 37.89
C GLN A 190 -41.43 25.37 39.10
N SER A 191 -40.64 26.36 39.53
CA SER A 191 -41.03 27.28 40.60
C SER A 191 -42.26 28.11 40.22
N GLN A 192 -42.32 28.66 39.00
CA GLN A 192 -43.51 29.38 38.51
C GLN A 192 -44.74 28.48 38.49
N MET A 193 -44.61 27.23 38.06
CA MET A 193 -45.74 26.30 38.05
C MET A 193 -46.23 25.95 39.47
N ALA A 194 -45.31 25.86 40.44
CA ALA A 194 -45.65 25.66 41.84
C ALA A 194 -46.37 26.88 42.44
N GLU A 195 -45.93 28.09 42.11
CA GLU A 195 -46.56 29.36 42.51
C GLU A 195 -47.99 29.46 41.95
N LEU A 196 -48.17 29.24 40.64
CA LEU A 196 -49.48 29.25 39.99
C LEU A 196 -50.43 28.19 40.57
N LYS A 197 -49.90 27.01 40.92
CA LYS A 197 -50.69 25.96 41.56
C LYS A 197 -51.17 26.37 42.95
N LYS A 198 -50.36 27.13 43.69
CA LYS A 198 -50.75 27.70 44.97
C LYS A 198 -51.78 28.81 44.79
N GLU A 199 -51.57 29.74 43.87
CA GLU A 199 -52.55 30.79 43.53
C GLU A 199 -53.91 30.19 43.16
N ASN A 200 -53.94 29.14 42.33
CA ASN A 200 -55.20 28.45 41.99
C ASN A 200 -55.86 27.81 43.21
N ALA A 201 -55.08 27.27 44.16
CA ALA A 201 -55.63 26.70 45.39
C ALA A 201 -56.20 27.80 46.31
N ASP A 202 -55.51 28.94 46.42
CA ASP A 202 -55.95 30.10 47.19
C ASP A 202 -57.23 30.70 46.57
N GLN A 203 -57.28 30.85 45.24
CA GLN A 203 -58.47 31.29 44.51
C GLN A 203 -59.66 30.33 44.67
N ALA A 204 -59.41 29.02 44.65
CA ALA A 204 -60.47 28.03 44.88
C ALA A 204 -61.04 28.12 46.31
N ALA A 205 -60.19 28.38 47.31
CA ALA A 205 -60.62 28.62 48.67
C ALA A 205 -61.44 29.92 48.80
N GLU A 206 -61.01 30.98 48.12
CA GLU A 206 -61.71 32.28 48.09
C GLU A 206 -63.08 32.17 47.41
N LEU A 207 -63.19 31.44 46.30
CA LEU A 207 -64.46 31.13 45.64
C LEU A 207 -65.41 30.37 46.56
N SER A 208 -64.92 29.36 47.29
CA SER A 208 -65.75 28.63 48.26
C SER A 208 -66.22 29.51 49.42
N ALA A 209 -65.36 30.41 49.91
CA ALA A 209 -65.74 31.39 50.92
C ALA A 209 -66.82 32.35 50.40
N LEU A 210 -66.67 32.84 49.16
CA LEU A 210 -67.64 33.72 48.53
C LEU A 210 -68.98 33.02 48.32
N GLU A 211 -68.97 31.77 47.86
CA GLU A 211 -70.16 30.93 47.72
C GLU A 211 -70.90 30.79 49.06
N ASN A 212 -70.19 30.52 50.16
CA ASN A 212 -70.78 30.50 51.50
C ASN A 212 -71.40 31.84 51.91
N THR A 213 -70.75 32.97 51.59
CA THR A 213 -71.31 34.30 51.88
C THR A 213 -72.56 34.60 51.06
N VAL A 214 -72.59 34.22 49.77
CA VAL A 214 -73.78 34.35 48.92
C VAL A 214 -74.93 33.53 49.50
N THR A 215 -74.66 32.28 49.89
CA THR A 215 -75.67 31.41 50.53
C THR A 215 -76.23 32.02 51.81
N ALA A 216 -75.36 32.65 52.64
CA ALA A 216 -75.79 33.34 53.84
C ALA A 216 -76.63 34.59 53.54
N SER A 217 -76.25 35.38 52.53
CA SER A 217 -77.03 36.54 52.07
C SER A 217 -78.38 36.13 51.49
N GLU A 218 -78.47 35.03 50.74
CA GLU A 218 -79.74 34.48 50.26
C GLU A 218 -80.65 34.09 51.43
N SER A 219 -80.11 33.47 52.47
CA SER A 219 -80.85 33.18 53.70
C SER A 219 -81.34 34.44 54.40
N GLN A 220 -80.53 35.50 54.46
CA GLN A 220 -80.94 36.79 55.02
C GLN A 220 -82.06 37.45 54.21
N VAL A 221 -81.97 37.40 52.88
CA VAL A 221 -83.02 37.91 51.99
C VAL A 221 -84.33 37.15 52.21
N ALA A 222 -84.28 35.83 52.35
CA ALA A 222 -85.46 35.03 52.66
C ALA A 222 -86.09 35.40 54.02
N GLU A 223 -85.27 35.64 55.05
CA GLU A 223 -85.76 36.08 56.37
C GLU A 223 -86.40 37.48 56.29
N LEU A 224 -85.79 38.41 55.55
CA LEU A 224 -86.33 39.75 55.34
C LEU A 224 -87.64 39.72 54.55
N MET A 225 -87.76 38.87 53.53
CA MET A 225 -89.01 38.66 52.80
C MET A 225 -90.12 38.14 53.74
N ALA A 226 -89.81 37.19 54.63
CA ALA A 226 -90.76 36.70 55.62
C ALA A 226 -91.18 37.79 56.62
N LYS A 227 -90.25 38.64 57.06
CA LYS A 227 -90.56 39.82 57.90
C LYS A 227 -91.44 40.84 57.18
N ASN A 228 -91.17 41.13 55.90
CA ASN A 228 -92.00 42.03 55.11
C ASN A 228 -93.43 41.48 54.96
N ALA A 229 -93.60 40.19 54.65
CA ALA A 229 -94.92 39.57 54.58
C ALA A 229 -95.69 39.66 55.91
N ALA A 230 -94.99 39.51 57.05
CA ALA A 230 -95.58 39.68 58.37
C ALA A 230 -95.96 41.14 58.67
N LEU A 231 -95.15 42.11 58.22
CA LEU A 231 -95.46 43.53 58.33
C LEU A 231 -96.66 43.92 57.46
N GLU A 232 -96.73 43.43 56.22
CA GLU A 232 -97.89 43.61 55.33
C GLU A 232 -99.18 43.09 55.99
N ALA A 233 -99.15 41.88 56.56
CA ALA A 233 -100.30 41.34 57.29
C ALA A 233 -100.72 42.22 58.49
N ARG A 234 -99.75 42.83 59.19
CA ARG A 234 -100.04 43.77 60.29
C ARG A 234 -100.64 45.08 59.79
N VAL A 235 -100.17 45.60 58.65
CA VAL A 235 -100.73 46.79 58.01
C VAL A 235 -102.19 46.53 57.64
N THR A 236 -102.49 45.41 56.96
CA THR A 236 -103.88 45.03 56.63
C THR A 236 -104.76 44.87 57.87
N ALA A 237 -104.23 44.29 58.95
CA ALA A 237 -104.96 44.21 60.22
C ALA A 237 -105.24 45.62 60.81
N SER A 238 -104.28 46.54 60.70
CA SER A 238 -104.44 47.91 61.20
C SER A 238 -105.43 48.71 60.35
N GLU A 239 -105.43 48.52 59.03
CA GLU A 239 -106.43 49.07 58.11
C GLU A 239 -107.84 48.60 58.48
N SER A 240 -108.02 47.30 58.79
CA SER A 240 -109.32 46.78 59.25
C SER A 240 -109.78 47.39 60.59
N GLN A 241 -108.85 47.71 61.50
CA GLN A 241 -109.16 48.41 62.75
C GLN A 241 -109.59 49.86 62.51
N VAL A 242 -108.98 50.54 61.53
CA VAL A 242 -109.38 51.89 61.15
C VAL A 242 -110.79 51.91 60.57
N GLU A 243 -111.14 50.97 59.69
CA GLU A 243 -112.51 50.85 59.16
C GLU A 243 -113.56 50.64 60.27
N GLU A 244 -113.23 49.83 61.29
CA GLU A 244 -114.13 49.62 62.43
C GLU A 244 -114.28 50.87 63.30
N LEU A 245 -113.20 51.64 63.51
CA LEU A 245 -113.25 52.93 64.20
C LEU A 245 -114.03 53.99 63.42
N GLU A 246 -113.91 54.02 62.09
CA GLU A 246 -114.70 54.90 61.22
C GLU A 246 -116.21 54.61 61.36
N LYS A 247 -116.58 53.33 61.44
CA LYS A 247 -117.96 52.92 61.69
C LYS A 247 -118.45 53.37 63.07
N VAL A 248 -117.64 53.24 64.12
CA VAL A 248 -117.96 53.76 65.46
C VAL A 248 -118.14 55.28 65.46
N ASN A 249 -117.28 56.02 64.76
CA ASN A 249 -117.40 57.47 64.62
C ASN A 249 -118.69 57.87 63.87
N ALA A 250 -119.07 57.11 62.84
CA ALA A 250 -120.33 57.32 62.14
C ALA A 250 -121.55 57.10 63.06
N ASP A 251 -121.52 56.07 63.91
CA ASP A 251 -122.56 55.82 64.90
C ASP A 251 -122.63 56.95 65.96
N GLN A 252 -121.49 57.48 66.39
CA GLN A 252 -121.43 58.64 67.29
C GLN A 252 -121.97 59.93 66.65
N ALA A 253 -121.67 60.17 65.37
CA ALA A 253 -122.22 61.30 64.63
C ALA A 253 -123.76 61.24 64.53
N ALA A 254 -124.33 60.04 64.34
CA ALA A 254 -125.78 59.83 64.36
C ALA A 254 -126.40 60.13 65.74
N GLN A 255 -125.70 59.80 66.84
CA GLN A 255 -126.14 60.16 68.20
C GLN A 255 -126.14 61.68 68.43
N LEU A 256 -125.14 62.41 67.92
CA LEU A 256 -125.08 63.87 68.00
C LEU A 256 -126.23 64.54 67.23
N LEU A 257 -126.62 64.01 66.06
CA LEU A 257 -127.80 64.47 65.31
C LEU A 257 -129.12 64.25 66.09
N SER A 258 -129.26 63.12 66.78
CA SER A 258 -130.40 62.85 67.67
C SER A 258 -130.45 63.83 68.85
N LEU A 259 -129.30 64.15 69.46
CA LEU A 259 -129.18 65.19 70.50
C LEU A 259 -129.53 66.58 69.97
N GLY A 260 -129.07 66.95 68.77
CA GLY A 260 -129.42 68.21 68.11
C GLY A 260 -130.94 68.34 67.88
N SER A 261 -131.60 67.25 67.53
CA SER A 261 -133.05 67.19 67.36
C SER A 261 -133.80 67.48 68.67
N ARG A 262 -133.29 66.98 69.81
CA ARG A 262 -133.83 67.26 71.16
C ARG A 262 -133.65 68.73 71.57
N VAL A 263 -132.54 69.36 71.18
CA VAL A 263 -132.28 70.79 71.45
C VAL A 263 -133.28 71.68 70.70
N ILE A 264 -133.61 71.35 69.45
CA ILE A 264 -134.64 72.06 68.68
C ILE A 264 -136.02 71.93 69.36
N THR A 265 -136.37 70.75 69.88
CA THR A 265 -137.62 70.54 70.62
C THR A 265 -137.68 71.37 71.92
N LEU A 266 -136.56 71.53 72.63
CA LEU A 266 -136.46 72.38 73.83
C LEU A 266 -136.53 73.87 73.49
N GLN A 267 -135.94 74.32 72.38
CA GLN A 267 -136.06 75.71 71.90
C GLN A 267 -137.50 76.09 71.54
N SER A 268 -138.29 75.14 71.02
CA SER A 268 -139.72 75.31 70.76
C SER A 268 -140.54 75.52 72.05
N GLN A 269 -140.14 74.94 73.18
CA GLN A 269 -140.81 75.11 74.48
C GLN A 269 -140.49 76.47 75.14
N VAL A 270 -139.30 77.02 74.88
CA VAL A 270 -138.91 78.37 75.34
C VAL A 270 -139.66 79.48 74.58
N ALA A 271 -139.99 79.26 73.31
CA ALA A 271 -140.76 80.20 72.50
C ALA A 271 -142.21 80.37 72.98
N GLU A 272 -142.83 79.32 73.54
CA GLU A 272 -144.18 79.40 74.13
C GLU A 272 -144.21 80.19 75.44
N LEU A 273 -143.18 80.07 76.28
CA LEU A 273 -143.08 80.80 77.55
C LEU A 273 -142.88 82.32 77.36
N LYS A 274 -142.33 82.77 76.23
CA LYS A 274 -142.21 84.20 75.89
C LYS A 274 -143.55 84.88 75.60
N LYS A 275 -144.58 84.14 75.16
CA LYS A 275 -145.90 84.69 74.83
C LYS A 275 -146.71 85.05 76.09
N HIS A 276 -146.38 84.45 77.24
CA HIS A 276 -147.06 84.69 78.52
C HIS A 276 -146.56 85.96 79.25
N ASN A 277 -145.33 86.41 79.00
CA ASN A 277 -144.73 87.58 79.67
C ASN A 277 -145.17 88.93 79.07
N ALA A 278 -145.73 88.93 77.86
CA ALA A 278 -146.25 90.13 77.19
C ALA A 278 -147.53 90.72 77.85
N ALA A 279 -148.13 90.03 78.82
CA ALA A 279 -149.38 90.47 79.48
C ALA A 279 -149.17 91.19 80.83
N LEU A 280 -147.94 91.32 81.34
CA LEU A 280 -147.65 91.89 82.67
C LEU A 280 -146.97 93.27 82.66
N GLU A 281 -146.41 93.75 81.54
CA GLU A 281 -145.63 95.00 81.49
C GLU A 281 -146.45 96.27 81.14
N ALA A 282 -147.77 96.15 80.93
CA ALA A 282 -148.69 97.29 80.76
C ALA A 282 -148.94 98.11 82.05
N ARG A 283 -148.06 98.04 83.06
CA ARG A 283 -148.19 98.72 84.37
C ARG A 283 -146.98 99.58 84.80
N VAL A 284 -145.98 99.79 83.95
CA VAL A 284 -144.76 100.58 84.29
C VAL A 284 -144.60 101.86 83.45
N THR A 285 -145.71 102.39 82.90
CA THR A 285 -145.76 103.69 82.20
C THR A 285 -145.79 104.90 83.16
N ALA A 286 -145.07 104.88 84.29
CA ALA A 286 -145.22 105.92 85.32
C ALA A 286 -143.95 106.33 86.10
N SER A 287 -142.75 106.20 85.50
CA SER A 287 -141.53 106.83 86.03
C SER A 287 -140.58 107.18 84.88
N GLU A 288 -140.79 108.29 84.18
CA GLU A 288 -140.17 109.61 84.48
C GLU A 288 -138.70 109.67 84.02
N ASN A 289 -138.42 110.27 82.86
CA ASN A 289 -138.26 111.72 82.64
C ASN A 289 -137.04 112.33 83.33
N GLN A 290 -135.83 111.97 82.87
CA GLN A 290 -134.67 112.84 83.01
C GLN A 290 -133.68 112.65 81.85
N VAL A 291 -133.22 113.79 81.34
CA VAL A 291 -132.11 114.02 80.39
C VAL A 291 -132.47 114.11 78.91
N GLU A 292 -133.45 114.99 78.69
CA GLU A 292 -133.59 115.88 77.54
C GLU A 292 -132.73 117.15 77.73
N GLU A 293 -131.44 116.99 78.03
CA GLU A 293 -130.48 118.09 78.18
C GLU A 293 -129.12 117.52 77.79
N LEU A 294 -128.70 117.55 76.53
CA LEU A 294 -127.77 118.56 76.05
C LEU A 294 -127.62 118.44 74.52
N MET A 295 -128.69 118.75 73.79
CA MET A 295 -128.54 119.29 72.43
C MET A 295 -127.84 120.65 72.52
N GLY A 296 -126.65 120.81 71.93
CA GLY A 296 -126.11 122.16 71.77
C GLY A 296 -124.68 122.40 71.27
N LYS A 297 -123.80 121.40 71.06
CA LYS A 297 -122.38 121.74 70.71
C LYS A 297 -121.70 120.89 69.64
N ASN A 298 -121.71 121.42 68.41
CA ASN A 298 -120.65 121.31 67.39
C ASN A 298 -120.61 120.01 66.55
N ALA A 299 -120.95 119.96 65.26
CA ALA A 299 -120.85 120.92 64.15
C ALA A 299 -119.42 121.43 63.81
N ALA A 300 -118.34 120.81 64.32
CA ALA A 300 -116.95 121.25 64.05
C ALA A 300 -115.92 120.11 63.80
N LEU A 301 -116.34 118.91 63.38
CA LEU A 301 -115.43 117.76 63.11
C LEU A 301 -115.39 117.28 61.65
N GLU A 302 -116.20 117.84 60.75
CA GLU A 302 -116.30 117.43 59.33
C GLU A 302 -115.14 117.93 58.43
N ALA A 303 -114.18 118.72 58.93
CA ALA A 303 -113.08 119.26 58.12
C ALA A 303 -111.72 118.53 58.27
N ARG A 304 -111.61 117.47 59.08
CA ARG A 304 -110.32 116.78 59.39
C ARG A 304 -110.14 115.38 58.77
N VAL A 305 -111.15 114.81 58.13
CA VAL A 305 -111.10 113.42 57.61
C VAL A 305 -110.46 113.33 56.22
N THR A 306 -110.58 114.35 55.38
CA THR A 306 -110.10 114.34 53.98
C THR A 306 -108.58 114.44 53.79
N ALA A 307 -107.82 114.79 54.84
CA ALA A 307 -106.36 114.91 54.78
C ALA A 307 -105.59 113.64 55.20
N SER A 308 -106.24 112.66 55.86
CA SER A 308 -105.60 111.39 56.26
C SER A 308 -105.70 110.30 55.18
N GLU A 309 -106.55 110.47 54.16
CA GLU A 309 -106.75 109.47 53.10
C GLU A 309 -105.66 109.50 52.01
N SER A 310 -104.93 110.61 51.81
CA SER A 310 -103.87 110.68 50.78
C SER A 310 -102.54 110.03 51.20
N HIS A 311 -102.25 109.94 52.51
CA HIS A 311 -101.01 109.34 53.04
C HIS A 311 -101.06 107.80 53.05
N VAL A 312 -102.26 107.21 53.20
CA VAL A 312 -102.47 105.75 53.14
C VAL A 312 -102.33 105.21 51.70
N ALA A 313 -102.68 106.02 50.69
CA ALA A 313 -102.50 105.65 49.28
C ALA A 313 -101.02 105.61 48.84
N GLU A 314 -100.18 106.51 49.36
CA GLU A 314 -98.75 106.55 49.06
C GLU A 314 -97.99 105.38 49.72
N LEU A 315 -98.34 105.01 50.95
CA LEU A 315 -97.74 103.88 51.66
C LEU A 315 -98.13 102.52 51.05
N LYS A 316 -99.34 102.38 50.51
CA LYS A 316 -99.75 101.17 49.75
C LYS A 316 -98.95 100.98 48.46
N GLY A 317 -98.66 102.06 47.74
CA GLY A 317 -97.85 102.00 46.51
C GLY A 317 -96.40 101.60 46.76
N LYS A 318 -95.81 102.07 47.87
CA LYS A 318 -94.45 101.66 48.29
C LYS A 318 -94.40 100.20 48.78
N ASN A 319 -95.45 99.71 49.44
CA ASN A 319 -95.52 98.31 49.88
C ASN A 319 -95.67 97.32 48.71
N ALA A 320 -96.49 97.65 47.71
CA ALA A 320 -96.63 96.83 46.50
C ALA A 320 -95.34 96.77 45.66
N ALA A 321 -94.56 97.86 45.62
CA ALA A 321 -93.27 97.89 44.93
C ALA A 321 -92.18 97.08 45.66
N LEU A 322 -92.25 97.00 46.99
CA LEU A 322 -91.36 96.13 47.79
C LEU A 322 -91.75 94.66 47.66
N GLU A 323 -93.03 94.33 47.67
CA GLU A 323 -93.53 92.96 47.44
C GLU A 323 -93.12 92.45 46.04
N ALA A 324 -93.26 93.26 44.99
CA ALA A 324 -92.81 92.90 43.64
C ALA A 324 -91.29 92.71 43.54
N ARG A 325 -90.50 93.46 44.31
CA ARG A 325 -89.03 93.26 44.40
C ARG A 325 -88.67 92.01 45.19
N MET A 326 -89.43 91.64 46.22
CA MET A 326 -89.25 90.35 46.91
C MET A 326 -89.54 89.18 45.97
N THR A 327 -90.65 89.20 45.22
CA THR A 327 -90.98 88.10 44.29
C THR A 327 -89.95 87.98 43.16
N ALA A 328 -89.45 89.11 42.66
CA ALA A 328 -88.36 89.11 41.68
C ALA A 328 -87.04 88.58 42.27
N SER A 329 -86.74 88.90 43.53
CA SER A 329 -85.56 88.38 44.23
C SER A 329 -85.70 86.88 44.55
N GLU A 330 -86.89 86.41 44.91
CA GLU A 330 -87.21 84.99 45.13
C GLU A 330 -87.07 84.20 43.83
N SER A 331 -87.57 84.75 42.71
CA SER A 331 -87.40 84.14 41.38
C SER A 331 -85.91 84.07 40.95
N GLN A 332 -85.11 85.09 41.27
CA GLN A 332 -83.66 85.05 41.04
C GLN A 332 -82.94 84.02 41.91
N VAL A 333 -83.39 83.81 43.15
CA VAL A 333 -82.84 82.78 44.04
C VAL A 333 -83.18 81.40 43.51
N GLU A 334 -84.42 81.14 43.08
CA GLU A 334 -84.82 79.86 42.48
C GLU A 334 -84.05 79.56 41.18
N GLU A 335 -83.80 80.57 40.35
CA GLU A 335 -83.01 80.41 39.12
C GLU A 335 -81.53 80.12 39.41
N LEU A 336 -80.94 80.79 40.41
CA LEU A 336 -79.58 80.50 40.88
C LEU A 336 -79.46 79.13 41.57
N GLU A 337 -80.49 78.68 42.31
CA GLU A 337 -80.53 77.35 42.91
C GLU A 337 -80.59 76.26 41.84
N LYS A 338 -81.34 76.50 40.76
CA LYS A 338 -81.37 75.61 39.60
C LYS A 338 -80.04 75.57 38.84
N GLU A 339 -79.42 76.72 38.57
CA GLU A 339 -78.08 76.77 37.97
C GLU A 339 -77.03 76.05 38.84
N ASN A 340 -77.09 76.21 40.17
CA ASN A 340 -76.20 75.49 41.09
C ASN A 340 -76.43 73.97 41.06
N ALA A 341 -77.68 73.52 40.94
CA ALA A 341 -78.01 72.11 40.81
C ALA A 341 -77.51 71.52 39.47
N ASP A 342 -77.68 72.27 38.37
CA ASP A 342 -77.20 71.88 37.04
C ASP A 342 -75.66 71.82 37.01
N GLN A 343 -74.98 72.80 37.63
CA GLN A 343 -73.51 72.79 37.79
C GLN A 343 -73.02 71.63 38.66
N ALA A 344 -73.73 71.28 39.74
CA ALA A 344 -73.39 70.13 40.58
C ALA A 344 -73.52 68.81 39.81
N ALA A 345 -74.54 68.66 38.95
CA ALA A 345 -74.70 67.51 38.08
C ALA A 345 -73.59 67.42 37.02
N GLU A 346 -73.18 68.55 36.44
CA GLU A 346 -72.05 68.60 35.50
C GLU A 346 -70.73 68.22 36.17
N LEU A 347 -70.48 68.68 37.40
CA LEU A 347 -69.31 68.30 38.19
C LEU A 347 -69.26 66.80 38.51
N LEU A 348 -70.40 66.17 38.82
CA LEU A 348 -70.49 64.72 39.02
C LEU A 348 -70.22 63.93 37.73
N SER A 349 -70.73 64.42 36.59
CA SER A 349 -70.44 63.85 35.26
C SER A 349 -68.96 63.98 34.91
N LEU A 350 -68.36 65.14 35.17
CA LEU A 350 -66.93 65.39 34.96
C LEU A 350 -66.07 64.49 35.87
N GLY A 351 -66.45 64.33 37.14
CA GLY A 351 -65.80 63.42 38.08
C GLY A 351 -65.84 61.97 37.61
N SER A 352 -66.99 61.52 37.10
CA SER A 352 -67.14 60.19 36.51
C SER A 352 -66.23 60.00 35.29
N ARG A 353 -66.14 61.02 34.40
CA ARG A 353 -65.22 61.00 33.25
C ARG A 353 -63.76 60.96 33.65
N VAL A 354 -63.36 61.73 34.68
CA VAL A 354 -61.99 61.71 35.21
C VAL A 354 -61.66 60.32 35.74
N THR A 355 -62.57 59.69 36.47
CA THR A 355 -62.37 58.34 37.01
C THR A 355 -62.22 57.30 35.89
N THR A 356 -63.04 57.39 34.84
CA THR A 356 -62.93 56.53 33.65
C THR A 356 -61.61 56.75 32.90
N LEU A 357 -61.19 58.00 32.70
CA LEU A 357 -59.92 58.32 32.06
C LEU A 357 -58.72 57.84 32.89
N GLN A 358 -58.79 57.94 34.22
CA GLN A 358 -57.76 57.41 35.12
C GLN A 358 -57.64 55.88 35.00
N SER A 359 -58.78 55.17 34.90
CA SER A 359 -58.80 53.72 34.65
C SER A 359 -58.17 53.36 33.30
N GLN A 360 -58.54 54.07 32.23
CA GLN A 360 -57.96 53.87 30.89
C GLN A 360 -56.45 54.13 30.85
N VAL A 361 -55.96 55.16 31.55
CA VAL A 361 -54.53 55.45 31.65
C VAL A 361 -53.80 54.35 32.43
N ALA A 362 -54.41 53.78 33.47
CA ALA A 362 -53.84 52.65 34.21
C ALA A 362 -53.75 51.39 33.33
N GLU A 363 -54.79 51.10 32.56
CA GLU A 363 -54.84 50.03 31.55
C GLU A 363 -53.74 50.21 30.49
N LEU A 364 -53.63 51.39 29.89
CA LEU A 364 -52.59 51.70 28.90
C LEU A 364 -51.17 51.59 29.49
N LYS A 365 -50.96 51.97 30.75
CA LYS A 365 -49.68 51.76 31.43
C LYS A 365 -49.36 50.28 31.60
N LYS A 366 -50.35 49.46 31.97
CA LYS A 366 -50.20 48.00 32.09
C LYS A 366 -49.88 47.37 30.72
N HIS A 367 -50.58 47.80 29.67
CA HIS A 367 -50.32 47.36 28.30
C HIS A 367 -48.91 47.74 27.83
N ASN A 368 -48.47 48.97 28.08
CA ASN A 368 -47.12 49.41 27.73
C ASN A 368 -46.03 48.63 28.49
N ALA A 369 -46.27 48.30 29.77
CA ALA A 369 -45.36 47.46 30.55
C ALA A 369 -45.28 46.03 29.98
N ALA A 370 -46.42 45.45 29.58
CA ALA A 370 -46.46 44.14 28.93
C ALA A 370 -45.71 44.14 27.59
N GLN A 371 -45.92 45.16 26.76
CA GLN A 371 -45.19 45.32 25.48
C GLN A 371 -43.69 45.50 25.69
N ALA A 372 -43.26 46.21 26.73
CA ALA A 372 -41.85 46.35 27.06
C ALA A 372 -41.21 45.01 27.46
N ALA A 373 -41.94 44.17 28.20
CA ALA A 373 -41.51 42.83 28.55
C ALA A 373 -41.42 41.90 27.32
N GLU A 374 -42.40 41.93 26.42
CA GLU A 374 -42.37 41.18 25.16
C GLU A 374 -41.21 41.61 24.25
N LEU A 375 -40.95 42.91 24.14
CA LEU A 375 -39.81 43.43 23.37
C LEU A 375 -38.47 42.96 23.96
N SER A 376 -38.38 42.89 25.29
CA SER A 376 -37.19 42.35 25.97
C SER A 376 -37.02 40.86 25.71
N ASP A 377 -38.09 40.06 25.80
CA ASP A 377 -38.05 38.63 25.49
C ASP A 377 -37.68 38.39 24.02
N LEU A 378 -38.30 39.12 23.09
CA LEU A 378 -38.02 39.02 21.68
C LEU A 378 -36.56 39.38 21.38
N LYS A 379 -36.00 40.39 22.05
CA LYS A 379 -34.59 40.75 21.93
C LYS A 379 -33.65 39.66 22.44
N ASN A 380 -34.00 39.01 23.55
CA ASN A 380 -33.23 37.87 24.08
C ASN A 380 -33.30 36.65 23.15
N ARG A 381 -34.47 36.40 22.54
CA ARG A 381 -34.63 35.34 21.53
C ARG A 381 -33.85 35.62 20.27
N VAL A 382 -33.83 36.87 19.78
CA VAL A 382 -33.02 37.27 18.62
C VAL A 382 -31.55 37.08 18.89
N THR A 383 -31.03 37.55 20.03
CA THR A 383 -29.62 37.35 20.40
C THR A 383 -29.25 35.88 20.57
N THR A 384 -30.16 35.06 21.12
CA THR A 384 -29.97 33.60 21.19
C THR A 384 -29.91 32.98 19.79
N SER A 385 -30.83 33.33 18.89
CA SER A 385 -30.84 32.87 17.50
C SER A 385 -29.59 33.31 16.73
N GLU A 386 -29.12 34.55 16.93
CA GLU A 386 -27.88 35.05 16.33
C GLU A 386 -26.67 34.23 16.78
N SER A 387 -26.60 33.87 18.07
CA SER A 387 -25.56 32.98 18.60
C SER A 387 -25.63 31.58 17.99
N GLN A 388 -26.82 31.01 17.82
CA GLN A 388 -27.00 29.70 17.19
C GLN A 388 -26.58 29.72 15.72
N VAL A 389 -26.91 30.77 14.98
CA VAL A 389 -26.48 30.96 13.57
C VAL A 389 -24.96 31.08 13.47
N ALA A 390 -24.31 31.78 14.41
CA ALA A 390 -22.86 31.88 14.44
C ALA A 390 -22.19 30.52 14.68
N GLU A 391 -22.75 29.69 15.56
CA GLU A 391 -22.22 28.36 15.85
C GLU A 391 -22.43 27.39 14.68
N LEU A 392 -23.61 27.40 14.04
CA LEU A 392 -23.88 26.63 12.83
C LEU A 392 -22.95 27.05 11.66
N LYS A 393 -22.60 28.33 11.55
CA LYS A 393 -21.60 28.79 10.57
C LYS A 393 -20.21 28.20 10.83
N LYS A 394 -19.78 28.12 12.10
CA LYS A 394 -18.50 27.46 12.44
C LYS A 394 -18.54 25.97 12.12
N GLU A 395 -19.62 25.29 12.46
CA GLU A 395 -19.78 23.86 12.21
C GLU A 395 -19.78 23.55 10.70
N ASN A 396 -20.44 24.37 9.89
CA ASN A 396 -20.39 24.26 8.42
C ASN A 396 -18.97 24.50 7.86
N ALA A 397 -18.22 25.47 8.40
CA ALA A 397 -16.83 25.66 7.98
C ALA A 397 -15.94 24.46 8.34
N ALA A 398 -16.13 23.88 9.54
CA ALA A 398 -15.43 22.67 9.95
C ALA A 398 -15.79 21.46 9.07
N LEU A 399 -17.06 21.30 8.70
CA LEU A 399 -17.52 20.26 7.77
C LEU A 399 -16.91 20.44 6.38
N ASP A 400 -16.85 21.65 5.85
CA ASP A 400 -16.24 21.95 4.55
C ASP A 400 -14.75 21.59 4.53
N THR A 401 -14.04 21.90 5.63
CA THR A 401 -12.62 21.54 5.81
C THR A 401 -12.42 20.02 5.86
N ARG A 402 -13.31 19.29 6.55
CA ARG A 402 -13.28 17.81 6.57
C ARG A 402 -13.60 17.19 5.22
N LEU A 403 -14.53 17.79 4.46
CA LEU A 403 -14.90 17.33 3.13
C LEU A 403 -13.71 17.45 2.18
N THR A 404 -13.04 18.61 2.16
CA THR A 404 -11.81 18.80 1.35
C THR A 404 -10.69 17.85 1.74
N ALA A 405 -10.50 17.58 3.04
CA ALA A 405 -9.53 16.59 3.49
C ALA A 405 -9.87 15.17 3.01
N SER A 406 -11.15 14.79 3.07
CA SER A 406 -11.64 13.49 2.58
C SER A 406 -11.49 13.36 1.06
N GLU A 407 -11.77 14.42 0.29
CA GLU A 407 -11.55 14.44 -1.17
C GLU A 407 -10.08 14.27 -1.53
N ARG A 408 -9.18 14.89 -0.76
CA ARG A 408 -7.72 14.73 -0.93
C ARG A 408 -7.27 13.30 -0.67
N GLN A 409 -7.77 12.66 0.40
CA GLN A 409 -7.50 11.24 0.69
C GLN A 409 -7.99 10.32 -0.43
N MET A 410 -9.18 10.58 -0.99
CA MET A 410 -9.68 9.81 -2.12
C MET A 410 -8.79 9.96 -3.36
N ALA A 411 -8.27 11.16 -3.63
CA ALA A 411 -7.34 11.39 -4.73
C ALA A 411 -6.02 10.60 -4.53
N GLU A 412 -5.47 10.59 -3.31
CA GLU A 412 -4.28 9.80 -2.98
C GLU A 412 -4.49 8.31 -3.14
N LEU A 413 -5.58 7.77 -2.58
CA LEU A 413 -5.92 6.35 -2.72
C LEU A 413 -6.11 5.94 -4.18
N LYS A 414 -6.66 6.84 -5.00
CA LYS A 414 -6.80 6.60 -6.45
C LYS A 414 -5.45 6.51 -7.16
N ILE A 415 -4.48 7.34 -6.77
CA ILE A 415 -3.10 7.27 -7.28
C ILE A 415 -2.42 5.98 -6.82
N GLU A 416 -2.58 5.60 -5.55
CA GLU A 416 -2.00 4.37 -5.01
C GLU A 416 -2.57 3.12 -5.68
N ASN A 417 -3.88 3.06 -5.91
CA ASN A 417 -4.49 1.96 -6.65
C ASN A 417 -3.98 1.86 -8.08
N ALA A 418 -3.84 2.99 -8.79
CA ALA A 418 -3.26 2.98 -10.14
C ALA A 418 -1.80 2.46 -10.14
N ALA A 419 -1.02 2.81 -9.11
CA ALA A 419 0.34 2.29 -8.95
C ALA A 419 0.38 0.80 -8.62
N LEU A 420 -0.57 0.30 -7.82
CA LEU A 420 -0.71 -1.13 -7.51
C LEU A 420 -1.13 -1.93 -8.75
N GLU A 421 -2.09 -1.45 -9.54
CA GLU A 421 -2.50 -2.06 -10.80
C GLU A 421 -1.33 -2.18 -11.79
N ALA A 422 -0.50 -1.14 -11.90
CA ALA A 422 0.71 -1.16 -12.72
C ALA A 422 1.72 -2.20 -12.22
N ARG A 423 1.91 -2.34 -10.90
CA ARG A 423 2.80 -3.36 -10.31
C ARG A 423 2.28 -4.78 -10.53
N VAL A 424 0.97 -5.00 -10.42
CA VAL A 424 0.35 -6.31 -10.69
C VAL A 424 0.59 -6.68 -12.16
N THR A 425 0.31 -5.76 -13.09
CA THR A 425 0.54 -5.97 -14.52
C THR A 425 2.01 -6.30 -14.83
N ALA A 426 2.95 -5.60 -14.19
CA ALA A 426 4.38 -5.88 -14.34
C ALA A 426 4.80 -7.24 -13.72
N SER A 427 4.13 -7.67 -12.65
CA SER A 427 4.38 -8.99 -12.07
C SER A 427 3.82 -10.11 -12.94
N GLU A 428 2.65 -9.91 -13.54
CA GLU A 428 2.02 -10.86 -14.46
C GLU A 428 2.88 -11.05 -15.72
N SER A 429 3.47 -9.98 -16.27
CA SER A 429 4.40 -10.10 -17.38
C SER A 429 5.69 -10.84 -17.01
N HIS A 430 6.23 -10.61 -15.80
CA HIS A 430 7.39 -11.33 -15.32
C HIS A 430 7.12 -12.83 -15.13
N VAL A 431 5.95 -13.19 -14.60
CA VAL A 431 5.52 -14.58 -14.46
C VAL A 431 5.41 -15.25 -15.83
N ALA A 432 4.81 -14.58 -16.82
CA ALA A 432 4.72 -15.12 -18.18
C ALA A 432 6.10 -15.35 -18.84
N GLU A 433 7.07 -14.47 -18.58
CA GLU A 433 8.45 -14.64 -19.05
C GLU A 433 9.12 -15.87 -18.39
N LEU A 434 8.94 -16.04 -17.08
CA LEU A 434 9.47 -17.18 -16.33
C LEU A 434 8.83 -18.51 -16.76
N GLU A 435 7.53 -18.53 -17.04
CA GLU A 435 6.85 -19.72 -17.59
C GLU A 435 7.43 -20.12 -18.94
N LYS A 436 7.74 -19.14 -19.80
CA LYS A 436 8.38 -19.39 -21.09
C LYS A 436 9.81 -19.91 -20.94
N GLU A 437 10.57 -19.37 -19.98
CA GLU A 437 11.93 -19.83 -19.68
C GLU A 437 11.93 -21.26 -19.12
N ASN A 438 11.02 -21.56 -18.20
CA ASN A 438 10.84 -22.91 -17.66
C ASN A 438 10.47 -23.92 -18.74
N ALA A 439 9.54 -23.58 -19.65
CA ALA A 439 9.20 -24.45 -20.77
C ALA A 439 10.41 -24.69 -21.70
N ALA A 440 11.25 -23.68 -21.91
CA ALA A 440 12.48 -23.82 -22.69
C ALA A 440 13.54 -24.69 -21.98
N LEU A 441 13.65 -24.58 -20.65
CA LEU A 441 14.54 -25.41 -19.84
C LEU A 441 14.09 -26.88 -19.80
N GLU A 442 12.78 -27.13 -19.64
CA GLU A 442 12.21 -28.49 -19.70
C GLU A 442 12.49 -29.15 -21.05
N ALA A 443 12.29 -28.42 -22.16
CA ALA A 443 12.60 -28.93 -23.49
C ALA A 443 14.10 -29.27 -23.66
N ARG A 444 14.99 -28.44 -23.11
CA ARG A 444 16.44 -28.71 -23.12
C ARG A 444 16.82 -29.89 -22.24
N LEU A 445 16.15 -30.06 -21.10
CA LEU A 445 16.37 -31.17 -20.19
C LEU A 445 16.02 -32.50 -20.86
N ILE A 446 14.87 -32.60 -21.52
CA ILE A 446 14.46 -33.79 -22.28
C ILE A 446 15.50 -34.14 -23.35
N VAL A 447 16.01 -33.14 -24.10
CA VAL A 447 17.04 -33.36 -25.11
C VAL A 447 18.35 -33.84 -24.47
N ALA A 448 18.79 -33.22 -23.38
CA ALA A 448 20.02 -33.62 -22.68
C ALA A 448 19.92 -35.04 -22.11
N GLU A 449 18.78 -35.40 -21.51
CA GLU A 449 18.51 -36.75 -20.99
C GLU A 449 18.56 -37.79 -22.11
N SER A 450 17.98 -37.49 -23.27
CA SER A 450 18.03 -38.40 -24.44
C SER A 450 19.46 -38.60 -24.98
N GLN A 451 20.26 -37.54 -25.04
CA GLN A 451 21.67 -37.61 -25.49
C GLN A 451 22.55 -38.39 -24.51
N VAL A 452 22.31 -38.28 -23.21
CA VAL A 452 23.04 -39.04 -22.19
C VAL A 452 22.74 -40.53 -22.31
N GLU A 453 21.49 -40.91 -22.60
CA GLU A 453 21.12 -42.33 -22.74
C GLU A 453 21.68 -42.93 -24.05
N GLU A 454 21.70 -42.17 -25.13
CA GLU A 454 22.33 -42.59 -26.39
C GLU A 454 23.85 -42.84 -26.23
N LEU A 455 24.56 -41.93 -25.55
CA LEU A 455 25.99 -42.09 -25.23
C LEU A 455 26.29 -43.29 -24.31
N ARG A 456 25.33 -43.71 -23.48
CA ARG A 456 25.46 -44.90 -22.62
C ARG A 456 25.37 -46.20 -23.40
N LEU A 457 24.56 -46.26 -24.45
CA LEU A 457 24.42 -47.45 -25.29
C LEU A 457 25.67 -47.68 -26.15
N ASP A 458 26.26 -46.61 -26.69
CA ASP A 458 27.42 -46.67 -27.60
C ASP A 458 28.74 -47.09 -26.89
N ARG A 459 28.75 -47.09 -25.55
CA ARG A 459 29.92 -47.46 -24.72
C ARG A 459 29.91 -48.91 -24.19
N ARG A 460 28.93 -49.74 -24.55
CA ARG A 460 28.86 -51.12 -24.05
C ARG A 460 29.87 -52.01 -24.76
N GLN A 461 30.94 -52.37 -24.06
CA GLN A 461 31.92 -53.37 -24.50
C GLN A 461 31.44 -54.76 -24.08
N VAL A 462 31.45 -55.73 -25.01
CA VAL A 462 31.10 -57.12 -24.73
C VAL A 462 32.13 -58.03 -25.39
N ALA A 463 32.76 -58.89 -24.61
CA ALA A 463 33.71 -59.87 -25.12
C ALA A 463 33.86 -61.02 -24.13
N PHE A 464 33.88 -62.26 -24.61
CA PHE A 464 34.28 -63.41 -23.81
C PHE A 464 35.30 -64.26 -24.56
N SER A 465 36.14 -64.95 -23.80
CA SER A 465 37.07 -65.96 -24.31
C SER A 465 37.24 -67.02 -23.24
N VAL A 466 36.98 -68.27 -23.60
CA VAL A 466 36.87 -69.39 -22.68
C VAL A 466 37.54 -70.65 -23.23
N GLY A 467 38.13 -71.46 -22.36
CA GLY A 467 38.74 -72.77 -22.65
C GLY A 467 37.88 -73.91 -22.09
N LEU A 468 37.94 -75.08 -22.72
CA LEU A 468 36.96 -76.15 -22.48
C LEU A 468 37.10 -76.76 -21.08
N THR A 469 38.22 -77.41 -20.77
CA THR A 469 38.45 -78.08 -19.47
C THR A 469 39.94 -78.45 -19.32
N ASP A 470 40.36 -78.79 -18.10
CA ASP A 470 41.70 -79.40 -17.84
C ASP A 470 41.62 -80.92 -17.65
N SER A 471 40.42 -81.50 -17.80
CA SER A 471 40.14 -82.90 -17.50
C SER A 471 40.60 -83.88 -18.60
N GLY A 472 41.17 -83.39 -19.71
CA GLY A 472 41.58 -84.21 -20.84
C GLY A 472 40.42 -84.44 -21.83
N TYR A 473 40.03 -85.70 -21.99
CA TYR A 473 39.06 -86.11 -23.01
C TYR A 473 37.62 -85.75 -22.66
N VAL A 474 36.90 -85.19 -23.63
CA VAL A 474 35.48 -84.84 -23.54
C VAL A 474 34.71 -85.61 -24.62
N GLY A 475 33.85 -86.54 -24.21
CA GLY A 475 33.19 -87.49 -25.11
C GLY A 475 34.03 -88.75 -25.42
N PRO A 476 33.50 -89.71 -26.20
CA PRO A 476 32.23 -89.67 -26.90
C PRO A 476 31.01 -89.91 -26.01
N PHE A 477 30.00 -89.07 -26.16
CA PHE A 477 28.72 -89.19 -25.44
C PHE A 477 27.66 -89.94 -26.25
N GLN A 478 26.67 -90.52 -25.57
CA GLN A 478 25.57 -91.26 -26.21
C GLN A 478 24.45 -90.37 -26.78
N THR A 479 24.53 -89.07 -26.51
CA THR A 479 23.64 -88.01 -27.01
C THR A 479 24.48 -86.80 -27.40
N GLU A 480 23.88 -85.88 -28.15
CA GLU A 480 24.47 -84.56 -28.38
C GLU A 480 24.49 -83.76 -27.07
N ILE A 481 25.60 -83.08 -26.80
CA ILE A 481 25.84 -82.35 -25.54
C ILE A 481 26.19 -80.90 -25.85
N THR A 482 25.61 -79.96 -25.11
CA THR A 482 26.08 -78.56 -25.11
C THR A 482 27.38 -78.48 -24.33
N LEU A 483 28.43 -77.94 -24.96
CA LEU A 483 29.74 -77.84 -24.35
C LEU A 483 29.75 -76.68 -23.34
N VAL A 484 30.15 -77.01 -22.11
CA VAL A 484 30.41 -76.02 -21.07
C VAL A 484 31.91 -75.79 -21.03
N TYR A 485 32.34 -74.56 -21.33
CA TYR A 485 33.74 -74.15 -21.29
C TYR A 485 34.02 -73.57 -19.90
N GLU A 486 34.68 -74.36 -19.07
CA GLU A 486 34.83 -74.10 -17.64
C GLU A 486 35.88 -73.01 -17.34
N LYS A 487 36.85 -72.82 -18.24
CA LYS A 487 37.98 -71.90 -18.05
C LYS A 487 37.67 -70.53 -18.63
N VAL A 488 37.32 -69.56 -17.79
CA VAL A 488 37.01 -68.19 -18.26
C VAL A 488 38.27 -67.32 -18.27
N PHE A 489 38.75 -66.94 -19.47
CA PHE A 489 39.84 -65.97 -19.63
C PHE A 489 39.32 -64.53 -19.59
N THR A 490 38.22 -64.28 -20.30
CA THR A 490 37.55 -62.97 -20.40
C THR A 490 36.04 -63.17 -20.42
N ASN A 491 35.29 -62.28 -19.76
CA ASN A 491 33.82 -62.23 -19.84
C ASN A 491 33.29 -60.80 -19.60
N ILE A 492 33.81 -59.84 -20.36
CA ILE A 492 33.40 -58.44 -20.32
C ILE A 492 31.95 -58.34 -20.80
N GLY A 493 31.10 -57.67 -20.01
CA GLY A 493 29.66 -57.60 -20.24
C GLY A 493 28.88 -58.81 -19.69
N ASN A 494 29.55 -59.79 -19.09
CA ASN A 494 28.97 -60.97 -18.45
C ASN A 494 27.96 -61.72 -19.34
N GLY A 495 28.22 -61.78 -20.64
CA GLY A 495 27.34 -62.44 -21.61
C GLY A 495 27.50 -63.96 -21.61
N TYR A 496 28.68 -64.49 -21.30
CA TYR A 496 28.91 -65.94 -21.22
C TYR A 496 28.56 -66.49 -19.84
N ASP A 497 27.77 -67.56 -19.78
CA ASP A 497 27.46 -68.28 -18.55
C ASP A 497 28.26 -69.59 -18.46
N PRO A 498 29.24 -69.68 -17.54
CA PRO A 498 30.08 -70.87 -17.39
C PRO A 498 29.36 -72.08 -16.79
N ASN A 499 28.11 -71.94 -16.32
CA ASN A 499 27.33 -73.08 -15.83
C ASN A 499 26.56 -73.77 -16.96
N SER A 500 26.13 -73.02 -17.97
CA SER A 500 25.34 -73.54 -19.09
C SER A 500 26.14 -73.72 -20.38
N GLY A 501 27.29 -73.06 -20.50
CA GLY A 501 28.10 -73.07 -21.71
C GLY A 501 27.64 -72.07 -22.78
N MET A 502 26.68 -71.19 -22.45
CA MET A 502 25.96 -70.35 -23.40
C MET A 502 26.35 -68.88 -23.29
N PHE A 503 26.48 -68.21 -24.42
CA PHE A 503 26.56 -66.76 -24.50
C PHE A 503 25.17 -66.17 -24.76
N SER A 504 24.72 -65.22 -23.93
CA SER A 504 23.54 -64.39 -24.14
C SER A 504 23.96 -62.97 -24.53
N ALA A 505 23.42 -62.46 -25.64
CA ALA A 505 23.73 -61.12 -26.13
C ALA A 505 23.15 -60.04 -25.20
N PRO A 506 23.96 -59.26 -24.46
CA PRO A 506 23.43 -58.26 -23.51
C PRO A 506 22.88 -57.00 -24.18
N VAL A 507 23.19 -56.81 -25.47
CA VAL A 507 22.72 -55.73 -26.33
C VAL A 507 22.57 -56.22 -27.77
N ARG A 508 21.70 -55.55 -28.51
CA ARG A 508 21.60 -55.74 -29.96
C ARG A 508 22.89 -55.27 -30.65
N GLY A 509 23.43 -56.07 -31.56
CA GLY A 509 24.63 -55.69 -32.31
C GLY A 509 25.16 -56.80 -33.21
N LEU A 510 26.26 -56.48 -33.90
CA LEU A 510 27.01 -57.46 -34.69
C LEU A 510 28.13 -58.06 -33.84
N TYR A 511 28.07 -59.37 -33.62
CA TYR A 511 29.03 -60.12 -32.82
C TYR A 511 29.89 -61.01 -33.71
N TYR A 512 31.18 -61.12 -33.40
CA TYR A 512 32.09 -62.06 -34.04
C TYR A 512 32.42 -63.20 -33.09
N PHE A 513 32.15 -64.43 -33.51
CA PHE A 513 32.46 -65.65 -32.79
C PHE A 513 33.55 -66.42 -33.51
N THR A 514 34.49 -66.98 -32.75
CA THR A 514 35.50 -67.92 -33.23
C THR A 514 35.70 -69.02 -32.20
N PHE A 515 35.94 -70.23 -32.67
CA PHE A 515 36.19 -71.37 -31.82
C PHE A 515 37.24 -72.26 -32.45
N THR A 516 38.07 -72.87 -31.61
CA THR A 516 39.02 -73.90 -31.98
C THR A 516 38.70 -75.14 -31.16
N SER A 517 38.70 -76.30 -31.81
CA SER A 517 38.48 -77.60 -31.18
C SER A 517 39.63 -78.53 -31.53
N MET A 518 40.10 -79.29 -30.54
CA MET A 518 41.19 -80.25 -30.72
C MET A 518 40.72 -81.66 -30.39
N GLY A 519 41.12 -82.63 -31.21
CA GLY A 519 40.93 -84.05 -30.96
C GLY A 519 42.27 -84.78 -30.93
N ARG A 520 42.35 -85.86 -30.16
CA ARG A 520 43.60 -86.61 -29.94
C ARG A 520 43.49 -88.12 -30.17
N GLU A 521 42.33 -88.73 -29.94
CA GLU A 521 42.19 -90.20 -30.07
C GLU A 521 42.26 -90.69 -31.52
N PRO A 522 43.01 -91.77 -31.80
CA PRO A 522 43.01 -92.40 -33.12
C PRO A 522 41.64 -92.96 -33.49
N ARG A 523 41.24 -92.74 -34.74
CA ARG A 523 39.96 -93.20 -35.32
C ARG A 523 38.72 -92.65 -34.61
N GLN A 524 38.83 -91.49 -33.96
CA GLN A 524 37.71 -90.78 -33.34
C GLN A 524 37.21 -89.64 -34.23
N LYS A 525 35.89 -89.44 -34.26
CA LYS A 525 35.26 -88.24 -34.86
C LYS A 525 35.34 -87.07 -33.88
N MET A 526 35.70 -85.90 -34.38
CA MET A 526 35.84 -84.69 -33.58
C MET A 526 35.15 -83.49 -34.25
N GLY A 527 34.80 -82.51 -33.42
CA GLY A 527 34.28 -81.21 -33.86
C GLY A 527 33.01 -80.79 -33.15
N VAL A 528 32.47 -79.66 -33.59
CA VAL A 528 31.38 -78.96 -32.91
C VAL A 528 30.40 -78.32 -33.88
N TYR A 529 29.19 -78.06 -33.37
CA TYR A 529 28.19 -77.19 -34.00
C TYR A 529 28.12 -75.87 -33.27
N LEU A 530 28.10 -74.76 -34.00
CA LEU A 530 27.68 -73.48 -33.43
C LEU A 530 26.19 -73.32 -33.62
N VAL A 531 25.48 -73.04 -32.53
CA VAL A 531 24.03 -72.93 -32.47
C VAL A 531 23.65 -71.52 -32.04
N LYS A 532 22.72 -70.88 -32.75
CA LYS A 532 22.04 -69.63 -32.36
C LYS A 532 20.58 -69.94 -32.06
N ASN A 533 20.09 -69.67 -30.84
CA ASN A 533 18.69 -69.87 -30.44
C ASN A 533 18.11 -71.26 -30.78
N GLY A 534 18.93 -72.31 -30.73
CA GLY A 534 18.54 -73.68 -31.08
C GLY A 534 18.68 -74.04 -32.57
N GLU A 535 18.96 -73.08 -33.45
CA GLU A 535 19.26 -73.31 -34.86
C GLU A 535 20.77 -73.49 -35.07
N GLN A 536 21.16 -74.56 -35.77
CA GLN A 536 22.56 -74.78 -36.13
C GLN A 536 23.01 -73.82 -37.23
N ILE A 537 24.05 -73.04 -36.94
CA ILE A 537 24.64 -72.06 -37.87
C ILE A 537 25.90 -72.60 -38.54
N ILE A 538 26.80 -73.23 -37.78
CA ILE A 538 28.04 -73.81 -38.32
C ILE A 538 28.09 -75.30 -37.99
N TYR A 539 28.49 -76.09 -38.97
CA TYR A 539 28.85 -77.50 -38.82
C TYR A 539 30.36 -77.65 -39.10
N ASN A 540 31.20 -77.86 -38.08
CA ASN A 540 32.66 -77.92 -38.22
C ASN A 540 33.21 -79.20 -37.60
N VAL A 541 33.60 -80.16 -38.46
CA VAL A 541 33.76 -81.58 -38.06
C VAL A 541 34.85 -82.28 -38.86
N GLN A 542 35.48 -83.32 -38.28
CA GLN A 542 36.59 -84.06 -38.89
C GLN A 542 36.75 -85.47 -38.29
N ASP A 543 37.34 -86.39 -39.05
CA ASP A 543 37.77 -87.70 -38.56
C ASP A 543 39.29 -87.68 -38.23
N ASN A 544 39.67 -87.94 -36.97
CA ASN A 544 41.08 -88.02 -36.56
C ASN A 544 41.63 -89.44 -36.77
N PHE A 545 42.04 -89.77 -38.00
CA PHE A 545 42.51 -91.13 -38.34
C PHE A 545 43.94 -91.47 -37.87
N HIS A 546 44.74 -90.47 -37.49
CA HIS A 546 46.20 -90.60 -37.32
C HIS A 546 46.63 -90.75 -35.85
N GLY A 547 45.76 -90.40 -34.89
CA GLY A 547 46.04 -90.55 -33.44
C GLY A 547 46.98 -89.50 -32.85
N GLY A 548 47.05 -88.32 -33.47
CA GLY A 548 47.81 -87.16 -33.00
C GLY A 548 46.91 -85.96 -32.73
N TYR A 549 47.52 -84.82 -32.39
CA TYR A 549 46.79 -83.56 -32.20
C TYR A 549 46.23 -83.05 -33.54
N GLU A 550 44.92 -83.05 -33.67
CA GLU A 550 44.20 -82.52 -34.82
C GLU A 550 43.37 -81.31 -34.37
N TYR A 551 43.48 -80.19 -35.09
CA TYR A 551 42.79 -78.95 -34.76
C TYR A 551 41.81 -78.55 -35.85
N MET A 552 40.72 -77.94 -35.44
CA MET A 552 39.80 -77.25 -36.33
C MET A 552 39.38 -75.92 -35.74
N THR A 553 39.18 -74.94 -36.62
CA THR A 553 38.74 -73.62 -36.24
C THR A 553 37.57 -73.19 -37.12
N GLY A 554 36.55 -72.60 -36.51
CA GLY A 554 35.42 -71.99 -37.19
C GLY A 554 35.21 -70.57 -36.68
N ALA A 555 34.68 -69.70 -37.53
CA ALA A 555 34.31 -68.34 -37.16
C ALA A 555 33.08 -67.85 -37.92
N VAL A 556 32.31 -66.96 -37.30
CA VAL A 556 31.12 -66.34 -37.90
C VAL A 556 30.85 -64.97 -37.28
N ALA A 557 30.39 -64.03 -38.10
CA ALA A 557 29.78 -62.78 -37.61
C ALA A 557 28.24 -62.93 -37.63
N LEU A 558 27.59 -62.64 -36.51
CA LEU A 558 26.14 -62.77 -36.34
C LEU A 558 25.54 -61.48 -35.82
N GLU A 559 24.49 -60.98 -36.47
CA GLU A 559 23.62 -59.98 -35.86
C GLU A 559 22.76 -60.68 -34.81
N LEU A 560 22.87 -60.21 -33.57
CA LEU A 560 22.13 -60.72 -32.43
C LEU A 560 21.20 -59.63 -31.90
N GLU A 561 19.97 -60.01 -31.61
CA GLU A 561 19.10 -59.21 -30.77
C GLU A 561 19.48 -59.39 -29.30
N LYS A 562 19.03 -58.49 -28.44
CA LYS A 562 19.23 -58.65 -27.01
C LYS A 562 18.62 -59.99 -26.56
N ASP A 563 19.37 -60.72 -25.74
CA ASP A 563 19.04 -62.01 -25.13
C ASP A 563 19.05 -63.22 -26.12
N ASP A 564 19.51 -63.02 -27.36
CA ASP A 564 19.85 -64.13 -28.27
C ASP A 564 20.98 -64.99 -27.68
N LEU A 565 20.85 -66.31 -27.78
CA LEU A 565 21.77 -67.30 -27.24
C LEU A 565 22.67 -67.91 -28.33
N VAL A 566 23.97 -67.97 -28.09
CA VAL A 566 24.97 -68.64 -28.95
C VAL A 566 25.82 -69.62 -28.13
N TYR A 567 25.94 -70.86 -28.59
CA TYR A 567 26.69 -71.91 -27.89
C TYR A 567 27.21 -73.00 -28.83
N LEU A 568 28.16 -73.80 -28.34
CA LEU A 568 28.73 -74.93 -29.07
C LEU A 568 28.17 -76.27 -28.59
N ARG A 569 27.92 -77.19 -29.51
CA ARG A 569 27.47 -78.56 -29.21
C ARG A 569 28.42 -79.59 -29.77
N LEU A 570 28.67 -80.65 -29.01
CA LEU A 570 29.42 -81.82 -29.41
C LEU A 570 28.45 -82.92 -29.89
N PRO A 571 28.61 -83.43 -31.12
CA PRO A 571 27.69 -84.43 -31.66
C PRO A 571 27.77 -85.77 -30.92
N LYS A 572 26.69 -86.54 -31.01
CA LYS A 572 26.64 -87.90 -30.45
C LYS A 572 27.78 -88.76 -31.01
N GLY A 573 28.50 -89.42 -30.12
CA GLY A 573 29.55 -90.39 -30.47
C GLY A 573 30.90 -89.76 -30.80
N TRP A 574 31.06 -88.45 -30.62
CA TRP A 574 32.25 -87.69 -31.01
C TRP A 574 32.98 -87.17 -29.79
N GLY A 575 34.29 -86.93 -29.91
CA GLY A 575 35.11 -86.49 -28.79
C GLY A 575 36.03 -85.34 -29.14
N LEU A 576 36.42 -84.63 -28.09
CA LEU A 576 37.39 -83.55 -28.07
C LEU A 576 38.41 -83.82 -26.95
N TYR A 577 39.47 -83.05 -26.94
CA TYR A 577 40.47 -83.05 -25.90
C TYR A 577 40.83 -81.60 -25.53
N ASP A 578 41.01 -81.36 -24.24
CA ASP A 578 41.62 -80.15 -23.72
C ASP A 578 42.41 -80.44 -22.45
N ASP A 579 43.46 -79.66 -22.21
CA ASP A 579 44.24 -79.71 -20.97
C ASP A 579 44.72 -78.29 -20.60
N ASN A 580 45.67 -78.22 -19.67
CA ASN A 580 46.21 -76.94 -19.18
C ASN A 580 46.88 -76.08 -20.28
N SER A 581 47.08 -76.62 -21.49
CA SER A 581 47.58 -75.90 -22.66
C SER A 581 46.48 -75.17 -23.46
N ASN A 582 45.21 -75.29 -23.09
CA ASN A 582 44.06 -74.58 -23.68
C ASN A 582 43.94 -74.76 -25.20
N HIS A 583 43.81 -76.00 -25.64
CA HIS A 583 43.70 -76.39 -27.04
C HIS A 583 42.31 -76.13 -27.63
N THR A 584 41.26 -76.28 -26.82
CA THR A 584 39.87 -76.09 -27.25
C THR A 584 39.31 -74.81 -26.63
N VAL A 585 39.07 -73.80 -27.46
CA VAL A 585 38.68 -72.44 -27.03
C VAL A 585 37.46 -71.94 -27.79
N PHE A 586 36.67 -71.09 -27.13
CA PHE A 586 35.52 -70.39 -27.72
C PHE A 586 35.58 -68.92 -27.33
N THR A 587 35.46 -68.03 -28.31
CA THR A 587 35.59 -66.59 -28.13
C THR A 587 34.46 -65.88 -28.88
N GLY A 588 33.89 -64.85 -28.27
CA GLY A 588 32.91 -63.97 -28.91
C GLY A 588 33.15 -62.51 -28.53
N ILE A 589 33.03 -61.60 -29.48
CA ILE A 589 33.29 -60.17 -29.30
C ILE A 589 32.19 -59.35 -29.99
N LEU A 590 31.62 -58.36 -29.31
CA LEU A 590 30.77 -57.35 -29.94
C LEU A 590 31.64 -56.40 -30.77
N LEU A 591 31.35 -56.33 -32.07
CA LEU A 591 32.04 -55.40 -32.96
C LEU A 591 31.47 -53.98 -32.82
N PHE A 592 30.14 -53.86 -32.86
CA PHE A 592 29.43 -52.60 -32.64
C PHE A 592 27.95 -52.87 -32.33
N THR A 593 27.34 -52.01 -31.52
CA THR A 593 25.89 -52.02 -31.26
C THR A 593 25.14 -51.54 -32.49
N THR A 594 23.99 -52.14 -32.80
CA THR A 594 23.10 -51.67 -33.88
C THR A 594 21.84 -51.06 -33.28
N ASN A 595 21.53 -49.82 -33.67
CA ASN A 595 20.31 -49.14 -33.24
C ASN A 595 19.17 -49.50 -34.22
N PRO A 596 17.99 -49.99 -33.75
CA PRO A 596 16.85 -50.28 -34.62
C PRO A 596 16.43 -49.10 -35.51
N ALA A 597 16.76 -47.85 -35.16
CA ALA A 597 16.45 -46.67 -35.95
C ALA A 597 17.33 -46.45 -37.19
N MET A 598 18.49 -47.12 -37.32
CA MET A 598 19.41 -46.93 -38.46
C MET A 598 19.24 -47.95 -39.61
N GLY A 599 18.25 -48.84 -39.53
CA GLY A 599 17.97 -49.89 -40.53
C GLY A 599 17.02 -49.50 -41.68
N ARG A 600 17.02 -48.24 -42.14
CA ARG A 600 16.35 -47.82 -43.40
C ARG A 600 17.17 -46.75 -44.13
N LEU A 601 18.36 -47.13 -44.56
CA LEU A 601 19.09 -46.39 -45.60
C LEU A 601 19.65 -47.41 -46.59
N HIS A 602 18.77 -47.94 -47.44
CA HIS A 602 19.09 -48.42 -48.78
C HIS A 602 17.93 -48.12 -49.71
#